data_AF-A0A1G2HR45-F1
#
_entry.id   AF-A0A1G2HR45-F1
#
_cell.length_a   1.000
_cell.length_b   1.000
_cell.length_c   1.000
_cell.angle_alpha   90.00
_cell.angle_beta   90.00
_cell.angle_gamma   90.00
#
_symmetry.space_group_name_H-M   'P 1'
#
loop_
_entity.id
_entity.type
_entity.pdbx_description
1 polymer ?
#
loop_
_entity_poly.entity_id
_entity_poly.type
_entity_poly.pdbx_seq_one_letter_code
_entity_poly.pdbx_strand_id
1 'polypeptide(L)'
;MNVVYIFLIEALFGVLATMIFEFILKNNKNFHKKYYEHHKLFWGYHIHHSTYGLLSIAFSAGIFLLDQKHIDMFFLAFGIGIIIQHTISDGRFVFIEKQRQ
;
A
#
# COMPACT_ATOMS: atom_id res chain seq x y z
N MET A 1 15.38 -21.42 0.55
CA MET A 1 14.76 -20.68 -0.57
C MET A 1 15.66 -19.52 -0.95
N ASN A 2 15.80 -19.19 -2.25
CA ASN A 2 16.56 -18.02 -2.68
C ASN A 2 15.89 -16.75 -2.11
N VAL A 3 16.69 -15.80 -1.62
CA VAL A 3 16.23 -14.50 -1.12
C VAL A 3 15.31 -13.81 -2.14
N VAL A 4 15.63 -13.93 -3.43
CA VAL A 4 14.80 -13.40 -4.52
C VAL A 4 13.39 -14.03 -4.53
N TYR A 5 13.27 -15.34 -4.30
CA TYR A 5 11.96 -16.01 -4.26
C TYR A 5 11.14 -15.57 -3.05
N ILE A 6 11.77 -15.40 -1.88
CA ILE A 6 11.09 -14.90 -0.68
C ILE A 6 10.53 -13.50 -0.96
N PHE A 7 11.38 -12.60 -1.47
CA PHE A 7 11.00 -11.25 -1.82
C PHE A 7 9.82 -11.20 -2.82
N LEU A 8 9.83 -12.04 -3.86
CA LEU A 8 8.75 -12.08 -4.84
C LEU A 8 7.42 -12.57 -4.23
N ILE A 9 7.47 -13.55 -3.33
CA ILE A 9 6.27 -14.05 -2.62
C ILE A 9 5.70 -12.96 -1.71
N GLU A 10 6.55 -12.26 -0.98
CA GLU A 10 6.14 -11.17 -0.08
C GLU A 10 5.57 -9.97 -0.85
N ALA A 11 6.16 -9.63 -2.00
CA ALA A 11 5.61 -8.62 -2.90
C ALA A 11 4.26 -9.03 -3.49
N LEU A 12 4.13 -10.29 -3.91
CA LEU A 12 2.85 -10.84 -4.37
C LEU A 12 1.79 -10.81 -3.26
N PHE A 13 2.19 -11.06 -2.02
CA PHE A 13 1.29 -10.94 -0.87
C PHE A 13 0.80 -9.50 -0.68
N GLY A 14 1.67 -8.49 -0.86
CA GLY A 14 1.29 -7.08 -0.91
C GLY A 14 0.25 -6.78 -1.99
N VAL A 15 0.48 -7.28 -3.21
CA VAL A 15 -0.46 -7.13 -4.34
C VAL A 15 -1.82 -7.73 -4.00
N LEU A 16 -1.86 -8.97 -3.52
CA LEU A 16 -3.10 -9.68 -3.20
C LEU A 16 -3.87 -9.00 -2.05
N ALA A 17 -3.16 -8.55 -1.01
CA ALA A 17 -3.77 -7.85 0.11
C ALA A 17 -4.46 -6.56 -0.34
N THR A 18 -3.79 -5.74 -1.17
CA THR A 18 -4.38 -4.52 -1.73
C THR A 18 -5.55 -4.84 -2.65
N MET A 19 -5.44 -5.86 -3.49
CA MET A 19 -6.52 -6.26 -4.40
C MET A 19 -7.77 -6.71 -3.63
N ILE A 20 -7.61 -7.53 -2.58
CA ILE A 20 -8.71 -7.96 -1.71
C ILE A 20 -9.34 -6.76 -1.01
N PHE A 21 -8.51 -5.85 -0.47
CA PHE A 21 -8.99 -4.65 0.18
C PHE A 21 -9.82 -3.77 -0.77
N GLU A 22 -9.31 -3.47 -1.96
CA GLU A 22 -10.01 -2.67 -2.98
C GLU A 22 -11.30 -3.36 -3.44
N PHE A 23 -11.29 -4.68 -3.59
CA PHE A 23 -12.47 -5.47 -3.92
C PHE A 23 -13.55 -5.38 -2.84
N ILE A 24 -13.18 -5.53 -1.56
CA ILE A 24 -14.11 -5.38 -0.43
C ILE A 24 -14.66 -3.96 -0.39
N LEU A 25 -13.80 -2.95 -0.57
CA LEU A 25 -14.18 -1.55 -0.59
C LEU A 25 -15.17 -1.21 -1.71
N LYS A 26 -15.01 -1.82 -2.88
CA LYS A 26 -15.91 -1.62 -4.03
C LYS A 26 -17.26 -2.31 -3.85
N ASN A 27 -17.28 -3.49 -3.26
CA ASN A 27 -18.49 -4.32 -3.18
C ASN A 27 -19.31 -4.08 -1.90
N ASN A 28 -18.73 -3.54 -0.83
CA ASN A 28 -19.43 -3.30 0.42
C ASN A 28 -19.74 -1.81 0.62
N LYS A 29 -20.98 -1.41 0.29
CA LYS A 29 -21.46 -0.01 0.40
C LYS A 29 -21.28 0.58 1.80
N ASN A 30 -21.49 -0.21 2.86
CA ASN A 30 -21.35 0.26 4.23
C ASN A 30 -19.88 0.52 4.58
N PHE A 31 -18.99 -0.37 4.15
CA PHE A 31 -17.55 -0.21 4.36
C PHE A 31 -17.01 0.96 3.53
N HIS A 32 -17.42 1.08 2.27
CA HIS A 32 -17.11 2.20 1.39
C HIS A 32 -17.48 3.54 2.04
N LYS A 33 -18.73 3.66 2.52
CA LYS A 33 -19.21 4.89 3.17
C LYS A 33 -18.36 5.25 4.39
N LYS A 34 -18.13 4.30 5.31
CA LYS A 34 -17.30 4.53 6.50
C LYS A 34 -15.86 4.90 6.15
N TYR A 35 -15.27 4.20 5.19
CA TYR A 35 -13.91 4.45 4.74
C TYR A 35 -13.79 5.89 4.24
N TYR A 36 -14.57 6.26 3.23
CA TYR A 36 -14.53 7.59 2.61
C TYR A 36 -15.10 8.72 3.50
N GLU A 37 -15.95 8.44 4.48
CA GLU A 37 -16.37 9.44 5.47
C GLU A 37 -15.18 9.98 6.28
N HIS A 38 -14.24 9.10 6.64
CA HIS A 38 -13.02 9.48 7.37
C HIS A 38 -11.82 9.72 6.44
N HIS A 39 -11.85 9.21 5.22
CA HIS A 39 -10.82 9.44 4.19
C HIS A 39 -10.91 10.80 3.50
N LYS A 40 -11.97 11.57 3.77
CA LYS A 40 -12.22 12.85 3.10
C LYS A 40 -11.18 13.90 3.53
N LEU A 41 -10.13 13.95 2.71
CA LEU A 41 -9.35 15.13 2.37
C LEU A 41 -8.59 15.74 3.55
N PHE A 42 -7.30 15.43 3.63
CA PHE A 42 -6.42 16.23 4.47
C PHE A 42 -6.10 17.52 3.70
N TRP A 43 -6.72 18.64 4.07
CA TRP A 43 -6.50 19.97 3.45
C TRP A 43 -6.72 20.03 1.94
N GLY A 44 -7.72 19.32 1.43
CA GLY A 44 -8.01 19.28 -0.01
C GLY A 44 -7.10 18.35 -0.82
N TYR A 45 -6.32 17.50 -0.14
CA TYR A 45 -5.52 16.44 -0.76
C TYR A 45 -6.13 15.07 -0.48
N HIS A 46 -6.26 14.27 -1.52
CA HIS A 46 -6.64 12.86 -1.47
C HIS A 46 -5.37 12.02 -1.29
N ILE A 47 -5.33 11.24 -0.22
CA ILE A 47 -4.22 10.33 0.07
C ILE A 47 -4.56 8.97 -0.57
N HIS A 48 -3.68 8.51 -1.45
CA HIS A 48 -3.81 7.23 -2.12
C HIS A 48 -3.22 6.10 -1.28
N HIS A 49 -3.70 4.88 -1.49
CA HIS A 49 -3.30 3.72 -0.68
C HIS A 49 -1.83 3.34 -0.90
N SER A 50 -1.27 3.71 -2.06
CA SER A 50 0.16 3.68 -2.35
C SER A 50 1.00 4.42 -1.29
N THR A 51 0.42 5.42 -0.58
CA THR A 51 1.09 6.11 0.54
C THR A 51 1.35 5.16 1.70
N TYR A 52 0.45 4.19 1.96
CA TYR A 52 0.70 3.14 2.95
C TYR A 52 1.84 2.21 2.52
N GLY A 53 1.99 1.98 1.21
CA GLY A 53 3.15 1.29 0.66
C GLY A 53 4.46 2.04 0.93
N LEU A 54 4.48 3.36 0.72
CA LEU A 54 5.63 4.21 1.07
C LEU A 54 5.95 4.17 2.57
N LEU A 55 4.93 4.23 3.44
CA LEU A 55 5.11 4.13 4.88
C LEU A 55 5.70 2.77 5.28
N SER A 56 5.27 1.67 4.65
CA SER A 56 5.84 0.34 4.87
C SER A 56 7.31 0.27 4.47
N ILE A 57 7.69 0.90 3.34
CA ILE A 57 9.08 0.97 2.89
C ILE A 57 9.93 1.82 3.86
N ALA A 58 9.40 2.96 4.32
CA ALA A 58 10.08 3.79 5.30
C ALA A 58 10.26 3.06 6.64
N PHE A 59 9.25 2.29 7.07
CA PHE A 59 9.32 1.46 8.26
C PHE A 59 10.36 0.35 8.12
N SER A 60 10.42 -0.32 6.96
CA SER A 60 11.47 -1.28 6.63
C SER A 60 12.87 -0.68 6.75
N ALA A 61 13.08 0.54 6.22
CA ALA A 61 14.36 1.23 6.35
C ALA A 61 14.72 1.51 7.82
N GLY A 62 13.75 1.88 8.66
CA GLY A 62 13.95 2.04 10.10
C GLY A 62 14.34 0.73 10.80
N ILE A 63 13.70 -0.38 10.42
CA ILE A 63 14.00 -1.72 10.96
C ILE A 63 15.38 -2.22 10.51
N PHE A 64 15.77 -1.93 9.28
CA PHE A 64 17.11 -2.23 8.77
C PHE A 64 18.20 -1.57 9.62
N LEU A 65 17.99 -0.31 10.03
CA LEU A 65 18.91 0.40 10.93
C LEU A 65 18.99 -0.22 12.34
N LEU A 66 18.01 -1.04 12.73
CA LEU A 66 17.95 -1.76 14.00
C LEU A 66 18.43 -3.23 13.90
N ASP A 67 19.06 -3.61 12.77
CA ASP A 67 19.62 -4.94 12.49
C ASP A 67 18.62 -6.11 12.53
N GLN A 68 17.33 -5.84 12.28
CA GLN A 68 16.29 -6.88 12.21
C GLN A 68 16.01 -7.34 10.76
N LYS A 69 16.98 -8.07 10.20
CA LYS A 69 17.12 -8.46 8.77
C LYS A 69 16.06 -9.38 8.14
N HIS A 70 15.10 -9.88 8.90
CA HIS A 70 14.00 -10.69 8.34
C HIS A 70 12.70 -9.89 8.24
N ILE A 71 12.55 -8.88 9.11
CA ILE A 71 11.33 -8.09 9.19
C ILE A 71 11.41 -6.90 8.23
N ASP A 72 12.60 -6.37 8.00
CA ASP A 72 12.88 -5.35 6.99
C ASP A 72 12.46 -5.80 5.57
N MET A 73 12.85 -7.00 5.14
CA MET A 73 12.63 -7.48 3.78
C MET A 73 11.14 -7.68 3.49
N PHE A 74 10.40 -8.22 4.46
CA PHE A 74 8.95 -8.37 4.38
C PHE A 74 8.27 -7.02 4.15
N PHE A 75 8.52 -6.01 4.99
CA PHE A 75 7.87 -4.71 4.88
C PHE A 75 8.26 -3.94 3.61
N LEU A 76 9.49 -4.15 3.12
CA LEU A 76 9.95 -3.60 1.84
C LEU A 76 9.18 -4.23 0.67
N ALA A 77 9.21 -5.56 0.57
CA ALA A 77 8.57 -6.30 -0.51
C ALA A 77 7.05 -6.08 -0.51
N PHE A 78 6.43 -6.16 0.66
CA PHE A 78 5.00 -5.91 0.87
C PHE A 78 4.62 -4.48 0.45
N GLY A 79 5.39 -3.48 0.87
CA GLY A 79 5.16 -2.08 0.50
C GLY A 79 5.26 -1.84 -1.01
N ILE A 80 6.22 -2.47 -1.68
CA ILE A 80 6.34 -2.46 -3.14
C ILE A 80 5.11 -3.11 -3.79
N GLY A 81 4.65 -4.25 -3.27
CA GLY A 81 3.44 -4.92 -3.75
C GLY A 81 2.20 -4.04 -3.70
N ILE A 82 1.99 -3.30 -2.60
CA ILE A 82 0.90 -2.32 -2.47
C ILE A 82 0.99 -1.27 -3.57
N ILE A 83 2.18 -0.69 -3.77
CA ILE A 83 2.40 0.37 -4.75
C ILE A 83 2.12 -0.12 -6.17
N ILE A 84 2.59 -1.32 -6.52
CA ILE A 84 2.36 -1.94 -7.83
C ILE A 84 0.86 -2.10 -8.07
N GLN A 85 0.15 -2.76 -7.14
CA GLN A 85 -1.28 -3.03 -7.31
C GLN A 85 -2.08 -1.73 -7.41
N HIS A 86 -1.78 -0.74 -6.57
CA HIS A 86 -2.50 0.51 -6.61
C HIS A 86 -2.24 1.30 -7.90
N THR A 87 -1.00 1.26 -8.42
CA THR A 87 -0.65 1.87 -9.71
C THR A 87 -1.41 1.22 -10.87
N ILE A 88 -1.61 -0.10 -10.83
CA ILE A 88 -2.43 -0.83 -11.81
C ILE A 88 -3.90 -0.42 -11.69
N SER A 89 -4.43 -0.35 -10.46
CA SER A 89 -5.82 -0.02 -10.17
C SER A 89 -6.18 1.41 -10.62
N ASP A 90 -5.30 2.37 -10.35
CA ASP A 90 -5.49 3.79 -10.68
C ASP A 90 -5.07 4.13 -12.14
N GLY A 91 -4.35 3.23 -12.81
CA GLY A 91 -3.79 3.45 -14.15
C GLY A 91 -2.64 4.47 -14.20
N ARG A 92 -2.18 4.96 -13.05
CA ARG A 92 -1.07 5.91 -12.91
C ARG A 92 -0.41 5.77 -11.54
N PHE A 93 0.84 6.19 -11.46
CA PHE A 93 1.59 6.25 -10.21
C PHE A 93 1.28 7.55 -9.47
N VAL A 94 0.54 7.47 -8.36
CA VAL A 94 0.13 8.62 -7.56
C VAL A 94 0.10 8.23 -6.08
N PHE A 95 0.52 9.15 -5.21
CA PHE A 95 0.48 8.98 -3.75
C PHE A 95 -0.47 9.97 -3.09
N ILE A 96 -0.43 11.22 -3.56
CA ILE A 96 -1.24 12.30 -3.06
C ILE A 96 -1.73 13.08 -4.27
N GLU A 97 -3.02 13.34 -4.35
CA GLU A 97 -3.61 14.15 -5.41
C GLU A 97 -4.39 15.32 -4.81
N LYS A 98 -4.19 16.53 -5.34
CA LYS A 98 -5.03 17.67 -4.97
C LYS A 98 -6.42 17.47 -5.56
N GLN A 99 -7.45 17.59 -4.74
CA GLN A 99 -8.82 17.58 -5.21
C GLN A 99 -9.04 18.74 -6.18
N ARG A 100 -9.31 18.43 -7.44
CA ARG A 100 -9.79 19.43 -8.40
C ARG A 100 -11.25 19.71 -8.06
N GLN A 101 -11.52 20.96 -7.66
CA GLN A 101 -12.87 21.49 -7.49
C GLN A 101 -13.55 21.60 -8.85
#